data_AF-A0A7C1AJP4-F1
#
_entry.id   AF-A0A7C1AJP4-F1
#
_cell.length_a   1.000
_cell.length_b   1.000
_cell.length_c   1.000
_cell.angle_alpha   90.00
_cell.angle_beta   90.00
_cell.angle_gamma   90.00
#
_symmetry.space_group_name_H-M   'P 1'
#
loop_
_entity.id
_entity.type
_entity.pdbx_description
1 polymer ?
#
loop_
_entity_poly.entity_id
_entity_poly.type
_entity_poly.pdbx_seq_one_letter_code
_entity_poly.pdbx_strand_id
1 'polypeptide(L)'
;MKENEIAEFCAQHNLKRVPVVDSKNSLVGIMSGNNFYNIVGSKTDKPVTEAKDIHLTKDLPEQTAPRLKERMETESHEESKGHELSAKTTEHKVKGEAFVEACIKPLDYELHERFWGWRPNDIVNITDNINNFQLGVLEVTRRTAIILNERISRTGSTDSFDRNLERAMNWFMIKSDRYWFPSPESKYSAGLKELNAYKEKLKKGNAKFYTRTDNLIPLLAAYEDLLGSCEENLVKTKEKGGDDVSFFKADDYFFYAKGVATAMRTILEAVAEDFHITVDTRRGKEVLHHAIEACHHALEIDPILITNSSLSGILANHRANMAAPISHARFYIGVLIKTLST
;
A
#
# COMPACT_ATOMS: atom_id res chain seq x y z
N MET A 1 33.44 15.60 22.38
CA MET A 1 33.99 14.79 23.49
C MET A 1 35.48 14.73 23.33
N LYS A 2 36.23 14.91 24.42
CA LYS A 2 37.67 14.67 24.42
C LYS A 2 37.91 13.15 24.35
N GLU A 3 38.97 12.68 23.70
CA GLU A 3 39.22 11.24 23.45
C GLU A 3 39.11 10.36 24.72
N ASN A 4 39.48 10.90 25.88
CA ASN A 4 39.39 10.21 27.17
C ASN A 4 37.95 9.91 27.63
N GLU A 5 36.96 10.71 27.23
CA GLU A 5 35.55 10.54 27.64
C GLU A 5 34.88 9.37 26.89
N ILE A 6 35.36 9.02 25.70
CA ILE A 6 34.77 7.96 24.87
C ILE A 6 35.19 6.58 25.39
N ALA A 7 36.42 6.44 25.87
CA ALA A 7 36.91 5.19 26.47
C ALA A 7 36.14 4.85 27.76
N GLU A 8 35.85 5.87 28.59
CA GLU A 8 35.05 5.73 29.81
C GLU A 8 33.60 5.36 29.50
N PHE A 9 32.99 6.00 28.48
CA PHE A 9 31.65 5.65 28.00
C PHE A 9 31.56 4.21 27.48
N CYS A 10 32.57 3.74 26.71
CA CYS A 10 32.62 2.36 26.23
C CYS A 10 32.71 1.36 27.39
N ALA A 11 33.51 1.66 28.42
CA ALA A 11 33.68 0.82 29.59
C ALA A 11 32.40 0.75 30.44
N GLN A 12 31.71 1.88 30.62
CA GLN A 12 30.47 1.95 31.41
C GLN A 12 29.31 1.16 30.76
N HIS A 13 29.25 1.12 29.44
CA HIS A 13 28.17 0.47 28.69
C HIS A 13 28.56 -0.88 28.07
N ASN A 14 29.75 -1.40 28.39
CA ASN A 14 30.29 -2.66 27.87
C ASN A 14 30.29 -2.73 26.33
N LEU A 15 30.55 -1.59 25.67
CA LEU A 15 30.53 -1.46 24.22
C LEU A 15 31.94 -1.59 23.65
N LYS A 16 32.11 -2.41 22.61
CA LYS A 16 33.40 -2.54 21.91
C LYS A 16 33.67 -1.40 20.93
N ARG A 17 32.62 -0.74 20.43
CA ARG A 17 32.69 0.30 19.39
C ARG A 17 31.58 1.32 19.55
N VAL A 18 31.85 2.57 19.19
CA VAL A 18 30.87 3.67 19.24
C VAL A 18 30.85 4.41 17.89
N PRO A 19 29.68 4.62 17.27
CA PRO A 19 29.57 5.43 16.07
C PRO A 19 29.82 6.91 16.40
N VAL A 20 30.58 7.58 15.54
CA VAL A 20 30.86 9.02 15.65
C VAL A 20 30.07 9.74 14.57
N VAL A 21 29.31 10.75 14.99
CA VAL A 21 28.51 11.61 14.12
C VAL A 21 29.08 13.03 14.11
N ASP A 22 28.95 13.72 13.00
CA ASP A 22 29.32 15.13 12.90
C ASP A 22 28.26 16.06 13.55
N SER A 23 28.51 17.37 13.53
CA SER A 23 27.58 18.38 14.05
C SER A 23 26.26 18.50 13.27
N LYS A 24 26.15 17.81 12.13
CA LYS A 24 24.92 17.68 11.33
C LYS A 24 24.26 16.31 11.51
N ASN A 25 24.70 15.55 12.51
CA ASN A 25 24.18 14.23 12.86
C ASN A 25 24.37 13.16 11.77
N SER A 26 25.36 13.35 10.89
CA SER A 26 25.75 12.40 9.85
C SER A 26 26.85 11.48 10.38
N LEU A 27 26.72 10.17 10.15
CA LEU A 27 27.72 9.18 10.56
C LEU A 27 29.03 9.42 9.80
N VAL A 28 30.09 9.79 10.52
CA VAL A 28 31.41 10.05 9.94
C VAL A 28 32.39 8.91 10.17
N GLY A 29 32.20 8.10 11.22
CA GLY A 29 33.10 6.98 11.50
C GLY A 29 32.68 6.11 12.66
N ILE A 30 33.54 5.15 13.00
CA ILE A 30 33.40 4.25 14.16
C ILE A 30 34.68 4.31 14.98
N MET A 31 34.54 4.50 16.29
CA MET A 31 35.63 4.42 17.24
C MET A 31 35.66 3.04 17.91
N SER A 32 36.85 2.44 18.03
CA SER A 32 37.08 1.15 18.69
C SER A 32 38.28 1.31 19.62
N GLY A 33 38.03 1.49 20.93
CA GLY A 33 39.08 1.92 21.86
C GLY A 33 39.61 3.30 21.47
N ASN A 34 40.93 3.42 21.30
CA ASN A 34 41.57 4.68 20.88
C ASN A 34 41.70 4.85 19.34
N ASN A 35 41.22 3.87 18.55
CA ASN A 35 41.34 3.92 17.09
C ASN A 35 40.05 4.44 16.45
N PHE A 36 40.19 5.41 15.55
CA PHE A 36 39.10 5.99 14.77
C PHE A 36 39.14 5.52 13.30
N TYR A 37 37.99 5.05 12.80
CA TYR A 37 37.82 4.58 11.42
C TYR A 37 36.80 5.45 10.69
N ASN A 38 37.23 6.17 9.64
CA ASN A 38 36.39 7.08 8.86
C ASN A 38 35.56 6.33 7.81
N ILE A 39 34.34 6.79 7.54
CA ILE A 39 33.40 6.20 6.57
C ILE A 39 32.84 7.28 5.63
N VAL A 40 33.62 7.79 4.66
CA VAL A 40 33.16 8.27 3.33
C VAL A 40 34.35 8.25 2.36
N GLY A 41 34.16 7.71 1.15
CA GLY A 41 35.24 7.27 0.25
C GLY A 41 35.74 8.23 -0.84
N SER A 42 36.88 7.84 -1.42
CA SER A 42 37.40 8.28 -2.73
C SER A 42 38.13 7.12 -3.43
N LYS A 43 37.80 6.87 -4.71
CA LYS A 43 38.61 6.09 -5.68
C LYS A 43 39.97 6.75 -5.89
N THR A 44 41.05 5.96 -6.01
CA THR A 44 41.90 5.73 -7.23
C THR A 44 43.24 5.03 -6.89
N ASP A 45 43.59 3.99 -7.69
CA ASP A 45 44.91 3.54 -8.21
C ASP A 45 46.14 3.48 -7.25
N LYS A 46 47.02 2.46 -7.19
CA LYS A 46 47.46 1.37 -8.11
C LYS A 46 48.43 0.39 -7.34
N PRO A 47 49.14 -0.58 -7.97
CA PRO A 47 49.17 -2.00 -7.59
C PRO A 47 50.41 -2.46 -6.78
N VAL A 48 50.35 -3.65 -6.16
CA VAL A 48 51.51 -4.54 -5.96
C VAL A 48 51.10 -6.03 -6.01
N THR A 49 51.79 -6.71 -6.92
CA THR A 49 52.24 -8.09 -7.15
C THR A 49 52.21 -9.19 -6.06
N GLU A 50 52.18 -10.44 -6.59
CA GLU A 50 52.60 -11.77 -6.03
C GLU A 50 51.70 -12.41 -4.96
N ALA A 51 51.33 -13.69 -4.96
CA ALA A 51 51.60 -14.91 -5.75
C ALA A 51 50.33 -15.81 -5.64
N LYS A 52 50.09 -16.97 -6.27
CA LYS A 52 50.90 -18.10 -6.71
C LYS A 52 49.99 -19.02 -7.55
N ASP A 53 50.57 -19.73 -8.50
CA ASP A 53 49.93 -20.63 -9.45
C ASP A 53 49.04 -21.72 -8.83
N ILE A 54 47.87 -21.98 -9.44
CA ILE A 54 47.33 -23.34 -9.58
C ILE A 54 46.76 -23.49 -10.99
N HIS A 55 47.48 -24.27 -11.78
CA HIS A 55 47.09 -24.80 -13.07
C HIS A 55 46.09 -25.94 -12.85
N LEU A 56 44.90 -25.89 -13.46
CA LEU A 56 44.16 -27.11 -13.81
C LEU A 56 43.47 -26.93 -15.16
N THR A 57 44.15 -27.43 -16.17
CA THR A 57 43.68 -27.67 -17.54
C THR A 57 42.42 -28.53 -17.56
N LYS A 58 41.46 -28.17 -18.41
CA LYS A 58 40.59 -29.14 -19.09
C LYS A 58 40.15 -28.57 -20.45
N ASP A 59 40.84 -29.05 -21.47
CA ASP A 59 40.45 -28.97 -22.88
C ASP A 59 39.22 -29.84 -23.17
N LEU A 60 38.61 -29.53 -24.33
CA LEU A 60 37.75 -30.33 -25.24
C LEU A 60 36.31 -29.83 -25.44
N PRO A 61 35.77 -29.95 -26.67
CA PRO A 61 35.46 -28.76 -27.47
C PRO A 61 34.00 -28.66 -27.93
N GLU A 62 33.72 -27.45 -28.43
CA GLU A 62 32.55 -26.99 -29.16
C GLU A 62 32.14 -27.94 -30.30
N GLN A 63 30.95 -28.55 -30.21
CA GLN A 63 30.31 -29.26 -31.31
C GLN A 63 29.17 -28.43 -31.89
N THR A 64 29.46 -27.88 -33.06
CA THR A 64 28.53 -27.29 -34.01
C THR A 64 27.92 -28.40 -34.88
N ALA A 65 26.60 -28.42 -35.04
CA ALA A 65 25.90 -29.24 -36.04
C ALA A 65 24.58 -28.56 -36.45
N PRO A 66 24.08 -28.75 -37.69
CA PRO A 66 23.65 -27.63 -38.55
C PRO A 66 22.14 -27.41 -38.62
N ARG A 67 21.79 -26.17 -39.02
CA ARG A 67 20.48 -25.77 -39.54
C ARG A 67 20.15 -26.53 -40.83
N LEU A 68 19.05 -27.27 -40.83
CA LEU A 68 18.38 -27.72 -42.06
C LEU A 68 17.44 -26.61 -42.54
N LYS A 69 17.73 -26.10 -43.74
CA LYS A 69 16.80 -25.34 -44.57
C LYS A 69 15.92 -26.34 -45.30
N GLU A 70 14.61 -26.29 -45.08
CA GLU A 70 13.63 -26.76 -46.06
C GLU A 70 12.86 -25.57 -46.61
N ARG A 71 12.74 -25.56 -47.93
CA ARG A 71 12.12 -24.54 -48.76
C ARG A 71 11.26 -25.30 -49.77
N MET A 72 9.94 -25.23 -49.66
CA MET A 72 8.97 -25.49 -50.74
C MET A 72 7.75 -24.58 -50.46
N GLU A 73 7.56 -23.55 -51.31
CA GLU A 73 6.52 -23.45 -52.36
C GLU A 73 5.16 -23.01 -51.78
N THR A 74 4.82 -21.71 -51.81
CA THR A 74 4.01 -21.02 -52.85
C THR A 74 2.75 -21.78 -53.28
N GLU A 75 1.64 -21.48 -52.61
CA GLU A 75 0.32 -21.47 -53.24
C GLU A 75 -0.40 -20.17 -52.89
N SER A 76 -0.87 -19.52 -53.95
CA SER A 76 -1.62 -18.27 -53.99
C SER A 76 -3.09 -18.57 -54.23
N HIS A 77 -3.99 -18.05 -53.39
CA HIS A 77 -5.43 -17.74 -53.60
C HIS A 77 -5.91 -17.20 -52.24
N GLU A 78 -6.66 -16.12 -52.03
CA GLU A 78 -7.48 -15.23 -52.84
C GLU A 78 -7.65 -13.93 -52.03
N GLU A 79 -7.64 -12.77 -52.71
CA GLU A 79 -8.02 -11.50 -52.11
C GLU A 79 -9.51 -11.52 -51.76
N SER A 80 -9.85 -11.26 -50.49
CA SER A 80 -11.18 -10.74 -50.14
C SER A 80 -11.06 -9.42 -49.39
N LYS A 81 -11.80 -8.44 -49.91
CA LYS A 81 -11.78 -7.02 -49.57
C LYS A 81 -12.31 -6.77 -48.16
N GLY A 82 -11.53 -6.01 -47.40
CA GLY A 82 -11.99 -4.77 -46.75
C GLY A 82 -13.19 -4.85 -45.81
N HIS A 83 -12.95 -5.22 -44.56
CA HIS A 83 -13.52 -4.50 -43.43
C HIS A 83 -12.38 -4.06 -42.51
N GLU A 84 -11.85 -2.86 -42.78
CA GLU A 84 -11.15 -2.05 -41.78
C GLU A 84 -12.16 -1.67 -40.69
N LEU A 85 -12.41 -2.61 -39.79
CA LEU A 85 -12.79 -2.25 -38.43
C LEU A 85 -11.55 -1.63 -37.82
N SER A 86 -11.56 -0.30 -37.78
CA SER A 86 -10.73 0.54 -36.93
C SER A 86 -10.45 -0.19 -35.62
N ALA A 87 -9.28 -0.84 -35.55
CA ALA A 87 -8.75 -1.37 -34.32
C ALA A 87 -8.52 -0.16 -33.43
N LYS A 88 -9.53 0.19 -32.62
CA LYS A 88 -9.31 0.92 -31.38
C LYS A 88 -8.12 0.23 -30.76
N THR A 89 -6.99 0.93 -30.70
CA THR A 89 -5.81 0.47 -29.99
C THR A 89 -6.31 0.17 -28.59
N THR A 90 -6.59 -1.10 -28.30
CA THR A 90 -6.84 -1.56 -26.94
C THR A 90 -5.50 -1.35 -26.27
N GLU A 91 -5.33 -0.17 -25.66
CA GLU A 91 -4.20 0.15 -24.82
C GLU A 91 -4.01 -1.07 -23.92
N HIS A 92 -2.86 -1.74 -24.06
CA HIS A 92 -2.61 -2.99 -23.37
C HIS A 92 -2.53 -2.68 -21.88
N LYS A 93 -3.68 -2.77 -21.20
CA LYS A 93 -3.83 -2.35 -19.81
C LYS A 93 -2.89 -3.18 -18.95
N VAL A 94 -1.99 -2.49 -18.26
CA VAL A 94 -0.95 -3.15 -17.48
C VAL A 94 -1.59 -3.70 -16.21
N LYS A 95 -1.46 -5.01 -15.99
CA LYS A 95 -2.04 -5.68 -14.82
C LYS A 95 -1.51 -5.04 -13.53
N GLY A 96 -2.42 -4.64 -12.65
CA GLY A 96 -2.12 -4.04 -11.36
C GLY A 96 -1.96 -2.52 -11.39
N GLU A 97 -1.96 -1.88 -12.56
CA GLU A 97 -1.84 -0.43 -12.67
C GLU A 97 -3.03 0.27 -11.99
N ALA A 98 -4.25 -0.20 -12.25
CA ALA A 98 -5.45 0.39 -11.67
C ALA A 98 -5.52 0.18 -10.16
N PHE A 99 -5.10 -0.98 -9.67
CA PHE A 99 -5.03 -1.27 -8.24
C PHE A 99 -4.06 -0.34 -7.50
N VAL A 100 -2.86 -0.16 -8.06
CA VAL A 100 -1.86 0.74 -7.45
C VAL A 100 -2.34 2.20 -7.52
N GLU A 101 -2.94 2.61 -8.64
CA GLU A 101 -3.53 3.94 -8.78
C GLU A 101 -4.64 4.19 -7.74
N ALA A 102 -5.54 3.22 -7.56
CA ALA A 102 -6.62 3.30 -6.58
C ALA A 102 -6.12 3.33 -5.13
N CYS A 103 -4.96 2.74 -4.84
CA CYS A 103 -4.32 2.84 -3.53
C CYS A 103 -3.71 4.23 -3.28
N ILE A 104 -3.23 4.89 -4.34
CA ILE A 104 -2.60 6.21 -4.28
C ILE A 104 -3.65 7.31 -4.16
N LYS A 105 -4.64 7.30 -5.06
CA LYS A 105 -5.55 8.43 -5.32
C LYS A 105 -6.28 8.98 -4.08
N PRO A 106 -6.88 8.16 -3.19
CA PRO A 106 -7.61 8.69 -2.04
C PRO A 106 -6.71 9.45 -1.07
N LEU A 107 -5.54 8.90 -0.74
CA LEU A 107 -4.61 9.56 0.18
C LEU A 107 -3.92 10.75 -0.50
N ASP A 108 -3.61 10.65 -1.80
CA ASP A 108 -3.02 11.76 -2.56
C ASP A 108 -3.93 13.00 -2.59
N TYR A 109 -5.23 12.79 -2.80
CA TYR A 109 -6.24 13.84 -2.72
C TYR A 109 -6.25 14.52 -1.34
N GLU A 110 -6.22 13.73 -0.27
CA GLU A 110 -6.24 14.25 1.10
C GLU A 110 -4.98 15.04 1.48
N LEU A 111 -3.83 14.71 0.89
CA LEU A 111 -2.58 15.43 1.12
C LEU A 111 -2.47 16.70 0.27
N HIS A 112 -2.76 16.62 -1.03
CA HIS A 112 -2.38 17.66 -1.98
C HIS A 112 -3.55 18.49 -2.53
N GLU A 113 -4.75 17.92 -2.65
CA GLU A 113 -5.90 18.58 -3.30
C GLU A 113 -6.90 19.15 -2.30
N ARG A 114 -7.05 18.53 -1.12
CA ARG A 114 -8.00 18.98 -0.11
C ARG A 114 -7.62 20.36 0.43
N PHE A 115 -8.63 21.23 0.58
CA PHE A 115 -8.48 22.53 1.23
C PHE A 115 -7.86 22.35 2.63
N TRP A 116 -6.70 22.97 2.88
CA TRP A 116 -5.86 22.85 4.09
C TRP A 116 -5.09 21.51 4.29
N GLY A 117 -5.09 20.61 3.30
CA GLY A 117 -4.21 19.42 3.28
C GLY A 117 -4.42 18.45 4.45
N TRP A 118 -3.31 17.86 4.93
CA TRP A 118 -3.28 16.89 6.03
C TRP A 118 -3.36 17.56 7.41
N ARG A 119 -4.45 17.29 8.15
CA ARG A 119 -4.79 18.00 9.38
C ARG A 119 -4.68 17.25 10.70
N PRO A 120 -4.64 15.90 10.76
CA PRO A 120 -4.46 15.17 12.03
C PRO A 120 -3.26 15.58 12.86
N ASN A 121 -2.32 16.32 12.26
CA ASN A 121 -1.11 16.79 12.89
C ASN A 121 -1.13 18.27 13.35
N ASP A 122 -2.22 18.99 13.10
CA ASP A 122 -2.28 20.42 13.37
C ASP A 122 -2.52 20.71 14.86
N ILE A 123 -1.82 21.70 15.42
CA ILE A 123 -1.92 22.06 16.84
C ILE A 123 -3.32 22.56 17.20
N VAL A 124 -3.98 23.26 16.27
CA VAL A 124 -5.31 23.82 16.48
C VAL A 124 -6.32 22.97 15.70
N ASN A 125 -6.92 22.01 16.38
CA ASN A 125 -7.86 21.07 15.76
C ASN A 125 -9.27 21.68 15.68
N ILE A 126 -9.48 22.60 14.73
CA ILE A 126 -10.78 23.22 14.46
C ILE A 126 -11.67 22.30 13.59
N THR A 127 -11.09 21.27 12.97
CA THR A 127 -11.77 20.38 12.01
C THR A 127 -11.57 18.90 12.33
N ASP A 128 -12.03 18.47 13.50
CA ASP A 128 -12.01 17.08 13.98
C ASP A 128 -12.65 16.09 12.99
N ASN A 129 -13.77 16.44 12.38
CA ASN A 129 -14.47 15.61 11.40
C ASN A 129 -13.60 15.21 10.22
N ILE A 130 -12.86 16.17 9.65
CA ILE A 130 -11.99 15.90 8.50
C ILE A 130 -10.76 15.10 8.93
N ASN A 131 -10.26 15.32 10.14
CA ASN A 131 -9.14 14.54 10.68
C ASN A 131 -9.52 13.07 10.79
N ASN A 132 -10.69 12.75 11.35
CA ASN A 132 -11.17 11.37 11.45
C ASN A 132 -11.41 10.74 10.08
N PHE A 133 -11.95 11.49 9.12
CA PHE A 133 -12.07 11.05 7.73
C PHE A 133 -10.71 10.65 7.13
N GLN A 134 -9.69 11.52 7.29
CA GLN A 134 -8.34 11.26 6.81
C GLN A 134 -7.69 10.04 7.48
N LEU A 135 -7.94 9.82 8.77
CA LEU A 135 -7.49 8.61 9.47
C LEU A 135 -8.14 7.33 8.90
N GLY A 136 -9.42 7.39 8.53
CA GLY A 136 -10.11 6.28 7.88
C GLY A 136 -9.50 5.94 6.51
N VAL A 137 -9.24 6.95 5.68
CA VAL A 137 -8.55 6.80 4.38
C VAL A 137 -7.17 6.16 4.58
N LEU A 138 -6.38 6.69 5.51
CA LEU A 138 -5.03 6.22 5.79
C LEU A 138 -5.00 4.77 6.28
N GLU A 139 -5.97 4.35 7.10
CA GLU A 139 -6.05 2.96 7.60
C GLU A 139 -6.26 1.97 6.45
N VAL A 140 -7.14 2.30 5.50
CA VAL A 140 -7.33 1.48 4.29
C VAL A 140 -6.05 1.45 3.46
N THR A 141 -5.41 2.59 3.21
CA THR A 141 -4.14 2.65 2.46
C THR A 141 -3.05 1.81 3.13
N ARG A 142 -2.93 1.86 4.46
CA ARG A 142 -1.97 1.07 5.24
C ARG A 142 -2.17 -0.43 5.04
N ARG A 143 -3.39 -0.93 5.24
CA ARG A 143 -3.73 -2.35 5.06
C ARG A 143 -3.47 -2.79 3.63
N THR A 144 -3.85 -1.96 2.67
CA THR A 144 -3.63 -2.22 1.24
C THR A 144 -2.15 -2.30 0.92
N ALA A 145 -1.32 -1.37 1.41
CA ALA A 145 0.11 -1.36 1.17
C ALA A 145 0.80 -2.60 1.76
N ILE A 146 0.38 -3.05 2.96
CA ILE A 146 0.88 -4.30 3.56
C ILE A 146 0.57 -5.48 2.65
N ILE A 147 -0.71 -5.69 2.30
CA ILE A 147 -1.12 -6.86 1.51
C ILE A 147 -0.57 -6.79 0.08
N LEU A 148 -0.46 -5.60 -0.49
CA LEU A 148 0.18 -5.38 -1.78
C LEU A 148 1.63 -5.88 -1.77
N ASN A 149 2.41 -5.46 -0.78
CA ASN A 149 3.80 -5.86 -0.60
C ASN A 149 3.97 -7.36 -0.26
N GLU A 150 3.09 -7.90 0.58
CA GLU A 150 3.25 -9.26 1.13
C GLU A 150 2.61 -10.39 0.32
N ARG A 151 1.59 -10.08 -0.51
CA ARG A 151 0.78 -11.10 -1.19
C ARG A 151 0.59 -10.80 -2.68
N ILE A 152 0.25 -9.57 -3.04
CA ILE A 152 -0.15 -9.27 -4.43
C ILE A 152 1.06 -9.07 -5.35
N SER A 153 2.18 -8.51 -4.87
CA SER A 153 3.36 -8.23 -5.69
C SER A 153 4.35 -9.40 -5.82
N ARG A 154 4.12 -10.53 -5.13
CA ARG A 154 5.08 -11.63 -5.00
C ARG A 154 4.44 -13.02 -5.14
N THR A 155 5.17 -14.01 -5.66
CA THR A 155 4.71 -15.42 -5.69
C THR A 155 5.25 -16.18 -4.49
N GLY A 156 4.44 -16.35 -3.45
CA GLY A 156 4.79 -17.17 -2.28
C GLY A 156 5.78 -16.50 -1.31
N SER A 157 6.10 -17.19 -0.23
CA SER A 157 6.87 -16.68 0.92
C SER A 157 8.39 -16.59 0.71
N THR A 158 8.91 -17.09 -0.42
CA THR A 158 10.35 -17.07 -0.76
C THR A 158 10.77 -15.99 -1.77
N ASP A 159 9.82 -15.40 -2.50
CA ASP A 159 10.09 -14.34 -3.48
C ASP A 159 10.54 -13.03 -2.78
N SER A 160 11.44 -12.27 -3.43
CA SER A 160 11.98 -11.04 -2.85
C SER A 160 10.94 -9.91 -2.87
N PHE A 161 10.90 -9.10 -1.81
CA PHE A 161 10.07 -7.90 -1.77
C PHE A 161 10.53 -6.85 -2.80
N ASP A 162 9.59 -6.12 -3.41
CA ASP A 162 9.96 -4.91 -4.16
C ASP A 162 10.33 -3.81 -3.17
N ARG A 163 11.54 -3.26 -3.33
CA ARG A 163 12.08 -2.25 -2.43
C ARG A 163 11.22 -0.98 -2.33
N ASN A 164 10.49 -0.61 -3.38
CA ASN A 164 9.62 0.56 -3.34
C ASN A 164 8.37 0.27 -2.51
N LEU A 165 7.76 -0.92 -2.66
CA LEU A 165 6.59 -1.32 -1.87
C LEU A 165 6.93 -1.45 -0.38
N GLU A 166 8.08 -2.04 -0.06
CA GLU A 166 8.58 -2.13 1.31
C GLU A 166 8.76 -0.74 1.94
N ARG A 167 9.38 0.19 1.20
CA ARG A 167 9.53 1.58 1.65
C ARG A 167 8.20 2.29 1.81
N ALA A 168 7.30 2.15 0.84
CA ALA A 168 5.98 2.77 0.87
C ALA A 168 5.21 2.33 2.12
N MET A 169 5.14 1.02 2.36
CA MET A 169 4.53 0.44 3.56
C MET A 169 5.13 1.04 4.84
N ASN A 170 6.46 1.05 4.96
CA ASN A 170 7.15 1.61 6.13
C ASN A 170 6.83 3.10 6.35
N TRP A 171 6.71 3.88 5.28
CA TRP A 171 6.35 5.30 5.39
C TRP A 171 4.91 5.51 5.85
N PHE A 172 3.95 4.69 5.38
CA PHE A 172 2.57 4.79 5.82
C PHE A 172 2.37 4.39 7.30
N MET A 173 3.23 3.53 7.85
CA MET A 173 3.15 3.11 9.26
C MET A 173 3.64 4.17 10.26
N ILE A 174 4.17 5.30 9.78
CA ILE A 174 4.50 6.42 10.67
C ILE A 174 3.22 6.97 11.29
N LYS A 175 3.31 7.31 12.59
CA LYS A 175 2.20 7.88 13.37
C LYS A 175 1.63 9.14 12.69
N SER A 176 0.31 9.25 12.66
CA SER A 176 -0.44 10.30 11.97
C SER A 176 -0.57 11.61 12.76
N ASP A 177 -0.38 11.55 14.08
CA ASP A 177 -0.58 12.62 15.06
C ASP A 177 0.73 13.32 15.49
N ARG A 178 1.85 12.98 14.84
CA ARG A 178 3.18 13.41 15.31
C ARG A 178 3.51 14.83 14.85
N TYR A 179 3.31 15.80 15.74
CA TYR A 179 3.54 17.23 15.45
C TYR A 179 5.00 17.54 15.05
N TRP A 180 5.98 16.88 15.67
CA TRP A 180 7.42 17.13 15.44
C TRP A 180 8.13 16.01 14.66
N PHE A 181 9.28 16.31 14.03
CA PHE A 181 9.96 15.51 13.01
C PHE A 181 9.97 13.96 13.21
N PRO A 182 9.75 13.16 12.14
CA PRO A 182 9.38 13.56 10.78
C PRO A 182 7.90 13.92 10.62
N SER A 183 7.59 14.89 9.76
CA SER A 183 6.19 15.27 9.48
C SER A 183 5.43 14.13 8.78
N PRO A 184 4.22 13.77 9.24
CA PRO A 184 3.41 12.71 8.62
C PRO A 184 3.15 12.96 7.13
N GLU A 185 2.79 14.18 6.75
CA GLU A 185 2.52 14.58 5.37
C GLU A 185 3.69 14.28 4.42
N SER A 186 4.91 14.70 4.79
CA SER A 186 6.11 14.44 3.98
C SER A 186 6.39 12.94 3.83
N LYS A 187 6.11 12.16 4.88
CA LYS A 187 6.32 10.71 4.86
C LYS A 187 5.25 10.01 4.04
N TYR A 188 4.00 10.40 4.15
CA TYR A 188 2.92 9.84 3.33
C TYR A 188 3.11 10.20 1.86
N SER A 189 3.48 11.45 1.54
CA SER A 189 3.86 11.86 0.18
C SER A 189 5.05 11.04 -0.36
N ALA A 190 6.07 10.79 0.47
CA ALA A 190 7.17 9.90 0.10
C ALA A 190 6.70 8.45 -0.14
N GLY A 191 5.76 7.94 0.65
CA GLY A 191 5.13 6.64 0.44
C GLY A 191 4.37 6.55 -0.88
N LEU A 192 3.56 7.56 -1.21
CA LEU A 192 2.84 7.66 -2.48
C LEU A 192 3.80 7.74 -3.68
N LYS A 193 4.92 8.45 -3.52
CA LYS A 193 5.97 8.50 -4.55
C LYS A 193 6.59 7.11 -4.81
N GLU A 194 6.82 6.33 -3.76
CA GLU A 194 7.34 4.96 -3.88
C GLU A 194 6.30 4.02 -4.53
N LEU A 195 5.00 4.14 -4.18
CA LEU A 195 3.93 3.42 -4.88
C LEU A 195 3.86 3.78 -6.37
N ASN A 196 3.96 5.07 -6.71
CA ASN A 196 4.04 5.52 -8.10
C ASN A 196 5.26 4.96 -8.83
N ALA A 197 6.42 4.91 -8.17
CA ALA A 197 7.61 4.29 -8.75
C ALA A 197 7.43 2.78 -9.00
N TYR A 198 6.70 2.07 -8.14
CA TYR A 198 6.30 0.67 -8.39
C TYR A 198 5.34 0.56 -9.57
N LYS A 199 4.33 1.44 -9.67
CA LYS A 199 3.41 1.52 -10.83
C LYS A 199 4.19 1.68 -12.15
N GLU A 200 5.16 2.58 -12.18
CA GLU A 200 6.02 2.78 -13.35
C GLU A 200 6.89 1.56 -13.69
N LYS A 201 7.32 0.78 -12.70
CA LYS A 201 8.00 -0.50 -12.93
C LYS A 201 7.06 -1.54 -13.52
N LEU A 202 5.79 -1.60 -13.08
CA LEU A 202 4.79 -2.50 -13.66
C LEU A 202 4.58 -2.20 -15.14
N LYS A 203 4.44 -0.91 -15.50
CA LYS A 203 4.27 -0.49 -16.90
C LYS A 203 5.44 -0.88 -17.80
N LYS A 204 6.65 -0.90 -17.24
CA LYS A 204 7.88 -1.32 -17.93
C LYS A 204 8.10 -2.83 -17.92
N GLY A 205 7.26 -3.62 -17.24
CA GLY A 205 7.45 -5.06 -17.07
C GLY A 205 8.56 -5.46 -16.10
N ASN A 206 9.09 -4.51 -15.30
CA ASN A 206 10.18 -4.73 -14.35
C ASN A 206 9.70 -5.13 -12.95
N ALA A 207 8.38 -5.12 -12.72
CA ALA A 207 7.73 -5.57 -11.50
C ALA A 207 6.60 -6.54 -11.86
N LYS A 208 6.17 -7.33 -10.87
CA LYS A 208 5.10 -8.32 -11.04
C LYS A 208 3.90 -7.96 -10.16
N PHE A 209 2.72 -8.31 -10.66
CA PHE A 209 1.45 -8.19 -9.98
C PHE A 209 0.66 -9.47 -10.22
N TYR A 210 0.26 -10.15 -9.15
CA TYR A 210 -0.33 -11.48 -9.22
C TYR A 210 -1.79 -11.44 -8.81
N THR A 211 -2.66 -11.67 -9.79
CA THR A 211 -4.11 -11.54 -9.66
C THR A 211 -4.79 -12.76 -9.07
N ARG A 212 -4.08 -13.66 -8.38
CA ARG A 212 -4.64 -14.95 -7.92
C ARG A 212 -5.57 -14.78 -6.71
N THR A 213 -6.47 -15.74 -6.51
CA THR A 213 -7.45 -15.74 -5.42
C THR A 213 -6.81 -15.74 -4.04
N ASP A 214 -5.76 -16.55 -3.83
CA ASP A 214 -5.03 -16.63 -2.55
C ASP A 214 -4.25 -15.34 -2.23
N ASN A 215 -4.00 -14.49 -3.22
CA ASN A 215 -3.43 -13.16 -3.02
C ASN A 215 -4.51 -12.11 -2.70
N LEU A 216 -5.72 -12.28 -3.23
CA LEU A 216 -6.85 -11.35 -3.05
C LEU A 216 -7.58 -11.56 -1.71
N ILE A 217 -7.80 -12.81 -1.31
CA ILE A 217 -8.52 -13.14 -0.07
C ILE A 217 -7.95 -12.43 1.16
N PRO A 218 -6.62 -12.36 1.40
CA PRO A 218 -6.06 -11.62 2.53
C PRO A 218 -6.40 -10.13 2.53
N LEU A 219 -6.52 -9.49 1.37
CA LEU A 219 -6.94 -8.09 1.27
C LEU A 219 -8.38 -7.93 1.73
N LEU A 220 -9.26 -8.78 1.18
CA LEU A 220 -10.68 -8.76 1.51
C LEU A 220 -10.92 -9.07 2.99
N ALA A 221 -10.18 -10.00 3.58
CA ALA A 221 -10.28 -10.30 5.02
C ALA A 221 -9.85 -9.09 5.88
N ALA A 222 -8.76 -8.41 5.50
CA ALA A 222 -8.34 -7.19 6.20
C ALA A 222 -9.38 -6.05 6.12
N TYR A 223 -10.15 -6.01 5.03
CA TYR A 223 -11.27 -5.09 4.85
C TYR A 223 -12.52 -5.50 5.63
N GLU A 224 -12.86 -6.79 5.65
CA GLU A 224 -13.96 -7.32 6.47
C GLU A 224 -13.75 -6.99 7.95
N ASP A 225 -12.53 -7.19 8.46
CA ASP A 225 -12.15 -6.85 9.84
C ASP A 225 -12.26 -5.34 10.12
N LEU A 226 -11.80 -4.51 9.17
CA LEU A 226 -11.85 -3.05 9.31
C LEU A 226 -13.30 -2.54 9.32
N LEU A 227 -14.14 -3.03 8.41
CA LEU A 227 -15.56 -2.68 8.38
C LEU A 227 -16.29 -3.18 9.62
N GLY A 228 -15.94 -4.35 10.16
CA GLY A 228 -16.49 -4.85 11.42
C GLY A 228 -16.16 -3.93 12.61
N SER A 229 -14.93 -3.41 12.67
CA SER A 229 -14.55 -2.40 13.67
C SER A 229 -15.32 -1.09 13.47
N CYS A 230 -15.55 -0.65 12.23
CA CYS A 230 -16.36 0.53 11.94
C CYS A 230 -17.82 0.34 12.37
N GLU A 231 -18.43 -0.78 11.98
CA GLU A 231 -19.80 -1.16 12.34
C GLU A 231 -19.99 -1.15 13.85
N GLU A 232 -19.13 -1.83 14.61
CA GLU A 232 -19.18 -1.86 16.08
C GLU A 232 -19.11 -0.45 16.69
N ASN A 233 -18.18 0.38 16.20
CA ASN A 233 -18.06 1.76 16.69
C ASN A 233 -19.27 2.64 16.31
N LEU A 234 -19.96 2.36 15.21
CA LEU A 234 -21.16 3.08 14.81
C LEU A 234 -22.38 2.66 15.65
N VAL A 235 -22.52 1.39 16.01
CA VAL A 235 -23.71 0.89 16.71
C VAL A 235 -23.58 0.91 18.24
N LYS A 236 -22.36 0.92 18.79
CA LYS A 236 -22.17 0.91 20.25
C LYS A 236 -22.84 2.10 20.92
N THR A 237 -23.49 1.84 22.04
CA THR A 237 -24.13 2.88 22.87
C THR A 237 -23.23 3.35 24.00
N LYS A 238 -22.30 2.49 24.44
CA LYS A 238 -21.38 2.73 25.54
C LYS A 238 -19.93 2.58 25.12
N GLU A 239 -19.08 3.40 25.71
CA GLU A 239 -17.64 3.27 25.64
C GLU A 239 -17.13 2.15 26.55
N LYS A 240 -15.87 1.74 26.37
CA LYS A 240 -15.23 0.71 27.23
C LYS A 240 -15.25 1.06 28.72
N GLY A 241 -15.32 2.35 29.05
CA GLY A 241 -15.43 2.86 30.43
C GLY A 241 -16.84 2.79 31.04
N GLY A 242 -17.85 2.41 30.25
CA GLY A 242 -19.25 2.36 30.69
C GLY A 242 -20.05 3.65 30.45
N ASP A 243 -19.37 4.75 30.10
CA ASP A 243 -19.98 6.02 29.72
C ASP A 243 -20.70 5.93 28.38
N ASP A 244 -21.78 6.69 28.22
CA ASP A 244 -22.48 6.78 26.93
C ASP A 244 -21.60 7.49 25.88
N VAL A 245 -21.78 7.11 24.62
CA VAL A 245 -21.06 7.76 23.50
C VAL A 245 -21.47 9.22 23.41
N SER A 246 -20.51 10.13 23.60
CA SER A 246 -20.73 11.57 23.51
C SER A 246 -21.05 12.01 22.08
N PHE A 247 -21.67 13.18 21.95
CA PHE A 247 -21.98 13.78 20.65
C PHE A 247 -20.72 13.98 19.78
N PHE A 248 -19.61 14.47 20.36
CA PHE A 248 -18.35 14.64 19.61
C PHE A 248 -17.77 13.31 19.10
N LYS A 249 -17.81 12.25 19.93
CA LYS A 249 -17.34 10.93 19.51
C LYS A 249 -18.24 10.31 18.44
N ALA A 250 -19.53 10.64 18.45
CA ALA A 250 -20.47 10.15 17.45
C ALA A 250 -20.05 10.60 16.04
N ASP A 251 -19.66 11.86 15.92
CA ASP A 251 -19.17 12.46 14.68
C ASP A 251 -17.82 11.84 14.28
N ASP A 252 -16.89 11.65 15.23
CA ASP A 252 -15.60 10.99 14.99
C ASP A 252 -15.80 9.61 14.31
N TYR A 253 -16.69 8.76 14.85
CA TYR A 253 -16.97 7.44 14.30
C TYR A 253 -17.61 7.51 12.92
N PHE A 254 -18.52 8.47 12.73
CA PHE A 254 -19.18 8.67 11.45
C PHE A 254 -18.17 9.02 10.35
N PHE A 255 -17.33 10.04 10.58
CA PHE A 255 -16.38 10.51 9.57
C PHE A 255 -15.26 9.50 9.33
N TYR A 256 -14.80 8.81 10.38
CA TYR A 256 -13.84 7.72 10.22
C TYR A 256 -14.37 6.62 9.30
N ALA A 257 -15.60 6.13 9.55
CA ALA A 257 -16.22 5.10 8.71
C ALA A 257 -16.43 5.58 7.27
N LYS A 258 -16.81 6.86 7.07
CA LYS A 258 -16.95 7.46 5.74
C LYS A 258 -15.61 7.51 4.99
N GLY A 259 -14.52 7.84 5.68
CA GLY A 259 -13.16 7.80 5.13
C GLY A 259 -12.74 6.40 4.69
N VAL A 260 -13.02 5.39 5.55
CA VAL A 260 -12.80 3.97 5.23
C VAL A 260 -13.57 3.56 3.98
N ALA A 261 -14.88 3.83 3.91
CA ALA A 261 -15.71 3.49 2.76
C ALA A 261 -15.21 4.16 1.47
N THR A 262 -14.72 5.40 1.54
CA THR A 262 -14.25 6.16 0.37
C THR A 262 -13.01 5.53 -0.25
N ALA A 263 -11.99 5.25 0.57
CA ALA A 263 -10.76 4.62 0.11
C ALA A 263 -11.02 3.17 -0.33
N MET A 264 -11.81 2.43 0.44
CA MET A 264 -12.09 1.02 0.17
C MET A 264 -12.86 0.84 -1.15
N ARG A 265 -13.88 1.67 -1.41
CA ARG A 265 -14.62 1.65 -2.67
C ARG A 265 -13.69 1.78 -3.87
N THR A 266 -12.81 2.77 -3.85
CA THR A 266 -11.87 3.06 -4.94
C THR A 266 -10.99 1.83 -5.23
N ILE A 267 -10.52 1.14 -4.18
CA ILE A 267 -9.69 -0.05 -4.33
C ILE A 267 -10.50 -1.26 -4.79
N LEU A 268 -11.74 -1.43 -4.31
CA LEU A 268 -12.62 -2.51 -4.77
C LEU A 268 -13.01 -2.35 -6.25
N GLU A 269 -13.23 -1.12 -6.73
CA GLU A 269 -13.43 -0.82 -8.14
C GLU A 269 -12.21 -1.25 -8.97
N ALA A 270 -11.00 -0.97 -8.48
CA ALA A 270 -9.78 -1.43 -9.14
C ALA A 270 -9.56 -2.95 -9.04
N VAL A 271 -10.02 -3.60 -7.95
CA VAL A 271 -10.05 -5.07 -7.85
C VAL A 271 -10.98 -5.64 -8.93
N ALA A 272 -12.16 -5.06 -9.14
CA ALA A 272 -13.09 -5.51 -10.18
C ALA A 272 -12.46 -5.48 -11.58
N GLU A 273 -11.49 -4.60 -11.80
CA GLU A 273 -10.79 -4.44 -13.06
C GLU A 273 -9.55 -5.33 -13.18
N ASP A 274 -8.59 -5.21 -12.26
CA ASP A 274 -7.31 -5.94 -12.33
C ASP A 274 -7.47 -7.43 -11.99
N PHE A 275 -8.44 -7.79 -11.14
CA PHE A 275 -8.75 -9.18 -10.78
C PHE A 275 -9.97 -9.72 -11.53
N HIS A 276 -10.45 -9.07 -12.61
CA HIS A 276 -11.67 -9.47 -13.31
C HIS A 276 -11.69 -10.97 -13.68
N ILE A 277 -10.60 -11.50 -14.25
CA ILE A 277 -10.51 -12.93 -14.63
C ILE A 277 -10.72 -13.82 -13.39
N THR A 278 -10.06 -13.49 -12.29
CA THR A 278 -10.08 -14.28 -11.06
C THR A 278 -11.44 -14.24 -10.37
N VAL A 279 -12.03 -13.06 -10.30
CA VAL A 279 -13.36 -12.85 -9.71
C VAL A 279 -14.43 -13.50 -10.59
N ASP A 280 -14.37 -13.33 -11.91
CA ASP A 280 -15.34 -13.88 -12.85
C ASP A 280 -15.29 -15.41 -12.91
N THR A 281 -14.09 -16.00 -12.90
CA THR A 281 -13.91 -17.47 -12.89
C THR A 281 -14.59 -18.12 -11.69
N ARG A 282 -14.63 -17.44 -10.55
CA ARG A 282 -15.28 -17.89 -9.31
C ARG A 282 -16.72 -17.37 -9.18
N ARG A 283 -17.27 -16.71 -10.20
CA ARG A 283 -18.61 -16.11 -10.20
C ARG A 283 -18.82 -15.07 -9.07
N GLY A 284 -17.76 -14.40 -8.65
CA GLY A 284 -17.77 -13.39 -7.58
C GLY A 284 -18.16 -11.98 -8.03
N LYS A 285 -18.37 -11.75 -9.34
CA LYS A 285 -18.55 -10.41 -9.92
C LYS A 285 -19.70 -9.63 -9.31
N GLU A 286 -20.89 -10.24 -9.24
CA GLU A 286 -22.09 -9.63 -8.66
C GLU A 286 -21.91 -9.33 -7.17
N VAL A 287 -21.22 -10.22 -6.45
CA VAL A 287 -20.95 -10.03 -5.01
C VAL A 287 -20.00 -8.86 -4.79
N LEU A 288 -18.93 -8.76 -5.59
CA LEU A 288 -18.00 -7.63 -5.55
C LEU A 288 -18.71 -6.32 -5.91
N HIS A 289 -19.58 -6.33 -6.92
CA HIS A 289 -20.37 -5.17 -7.29
C HIS A 289 -21.26 -4.68 -6.14
N HIS A 290 -21.97 -5.58 -5.45
CA HIS A 290 -22.76 -5.19 -4.28
C HIS A 290 -21.91 -4.65 -3.11
N ALA A 291 -20.68 -5.16 -2.92
CA ALA A 291 -19.76 -4.60 -1.92
C ALA A 291 -19.35 -3.17 -2.28
N ILE A 292 -19.03 -2.91 -3.55
CA ILE A 292 -18.71 -1.56 -4.07
C ILE A 292 -19.91 -0.62 -3.88
N GLU A 293 -21.12 -1.07 -4.24
CA GLU A 293 -22.33 -0.27 -4.12
C GLU A 293 -22.68 0.03 -2.66
N ALA A 294 -22.47 -0.92 -1.75
CA ALA A 294 -22.64 -0.69 -0.33
C ALA A 294 -21.68 0.38 0.21
N CYS A 295 -20.41 0.38 -0.23
CA CYS A 295 -19.51 1.50 0.08
C CYS A 295 -19.98 2.80 -0.56
N HIS A 296 -20.51 2.78 -1.78
CA HIS A 296 -21.05 3.96 -2.45
C HIS A 296 -22.22 4.58 -1.67
N HIS A 297 -23.20 3.79 -1.21
CA HIS A 297 -24.29 4.27 -0.36
C HIS A 297 -23.80 4.92 0.94
N ALA A 298 -22.71 4.44 1.54
CA ALA A 298 -22.12 5.09 2.71
C ALA A 298 -21.62 6.52 2.40
N LEU A 299 -21.13 6.77 1.19
CA LEU A 299 -20.63 8.08 0.77
C LEU A 299 -21.76 9.08 0.53
N GLU A 300 -22.91 8.62 0.04
CA GLU A 300 -24.11 9.44 -0.20
C GLU A 300 -24.69 10.02 1.09
N ILE A 301 -24.39 9.42 2.25
CA ILE A 301 -24.78 9.95 3.56
C ILE A 301 -23.87 11.14 3.89
N ASP A 302 -24.32 12.35 3.53
CA ASP A 302 -23.59 13.61 3.75
C ASP A 302 -24.47 14.66 4.45
N PRO A 303 -24.77 14.48 5.75
CA PRO A 303 -25.57 15.44 6.49
C PRO A 303 -24.74 16.69 6.84
N ILE A 304 -25.41 17.85 6.86
CA ILE A 304 -24.80 19.12 7.29
C ILE A 304 -24.43 19.08 8.78
N LEU A 305 -25.26 18.41 9.59
CA LEU A 305 -25.05 18.22 11.02
C LEU A 305 -25.31 16.77 11.38
N ILE A 306 -24.39 16.17 12.12
CA ILE A 306 -24.55 14.81 12.63
C ILE A 306 -25.46 14.85 13.86
N THR A 307 -26.47 14.00 13.87
CA THR A 307 -27.35 13.78 15.01
C THR A 307 -27.28 12.33 15.46
N ASN A 308 -27.06 12.13 16.76
CA ASN A 308 -27.06 10.83 17.41
C ASN A 308 -28.37 10.64 18.19
N SER A 309 -29.51 10.72 17.50
CA SER A 309 -30.84 10.58 18.14
C SER A 309 -31.12 9.14 18.55
N SER A 310 -32.12 8.93 19.41
CA SER A 310 -32.58 7.57 19.71
C SER A 310 -33.17 6.91 18.46
N LEU A 311 -33.17 5.57 18.41
CA LEU A 311 -33.72 4.82 17.28
C LEU A 311 -35.21 5.08 17.04
N SER A 312 -35.94 5.44 18.10
CA SER A 312 -37.36 5.82 18.05
C SER A 312 -37.57 7.34 18.06
N GLY A 313 -36.49 8.12 17.91
CA GLY A 313 -36.52 9.57 17.93
C GLY A 313 -37.11 10.16 16.64
N ILE A 314 -37.51 11.42 16.70
CA ILE A 314 -38.02 12.17 15.53
C ILE A 314 -36.85 12.60 14.62
N LEU A 315 -35.66 12.79 15.21
CA LEU A 315 -34.44 13.14 14.47
C LEU A 315 -33.72 11.88 13.99
N ALA A 316 -32.95 12.01 12.91
CA ALA A 316 -32.16 10.90 12.39
C ALA A 316 -31.08 10.44 13.39
N ASN A 317 -30.78 9.15 13.36
CA ASN A 317 -29.56 8.62 13.94
C ASN A 317 -28.55 8.38 12.82
N HIS A 318 -27.67 9.34 12.57
CA HIS A 318 -26.72 9.27 11.45
C HIS A 318 -25.69 8.16 11.62
N ARG A 319 -25.35 7.78 12.86
CA ARG A 319 -24.48 6.62 13.11
C ARG A 319 -25.14 5.32 12.69
N ALA A 320 -26.41 5.12 13.05
CA ALA A 320 -27.18 3.96 12.63
C ALA A 320 -27.40 3.95 11.11
N ASN A 321 -27.69 5.11 10.52
CA ASN A 321 -27.82 5.24 9.07
C ASN A 321 -26.53 4.87 8.33
N MET A 322 -25.36 5.27 8.86
CA MET A 322 -24.04 4.89 8.33
C MET A 322 -23.70 3.42 8.60
N ALA A 323 -24.16 2.85 9.72
CA ALA A 323 -23.89 1.45 10.06
C ALA A 323 -24.49 0.47 9.04
N ALA A 324 -25.66 0.78 8.49
CA ALA A 324 -26.34 -0.09 7.52
C ALA A 324 -25.50 -0.37 6.24
N PRO A 325 -25.06 0.62 5.45
CA PRO A 325 -24.22 0.38 4.28
C PRO A 325 -22.84 -0.21 4.63
N ILE A 326 -22.25 0.16 5.78
CA ILE A 326 -20.98 -0.43 6.24
C ILE A 326 -21.14 -1.93 6.55
N SER A 327 -22.23 -2.32 7.20
CA SER A 327 -22.58 -3.71 7.49
C SER A 327 -22.84 -4.50 6.20
N HIS A 328 -23.54 -3.89 5.23
CA HIS A 328 -23.75 -4.51 3.91
C HIS A 328 -22.43 -4.73 3.17
N ALA A 329 -21.53 -3.74 3.16
CA ALA A 329 -20.21 -3.87 2.54
C ALA A 329 -19.43 -5.02 3.17
N ARG A 330 -19.43 -5.09 4.50
CA ARG A 330 -18.79 -6.18 5.25
C ARG A 330 -19.37 -7.55 4.88
N PHE A 331 -20.69 -7.66 4.86
CA PHE A 331 -21.40 -8.88 4.50
C PHE A 331 -21.00 -9.36 3.09
N TYR A 332 -21.07 -8.49 2.09
CA TYR A 332 -20.72 -8.86 0.71
C TYR A 332 -19.23 -9.18 0.54
N ILE A 333 -18.33 -8.50 1.26
CA ILE A 333 -16.91 -8.88 1.31
C ILE A 333 -16.75 -10.29 1.89
N GLY A 334 -17.42 -10.61 3.00
CA GLY A 334 -17.39 -11.95 3.61
C GLY A 334 -17.96 -13.03 2.68
N VAL A 335 -19.02 -12.74 1.94
CA VAL A 335 -19.55 -13.64 0.90
C VAL A 335 -18.53 -13.81 -0.22
N LEU A 336 -17.90 -12.74 -0.68
CA LEU A 336 -16.90 -12.77 -1.75
C LEU A 336 -15.71 -13.64 -1.35
N ILE A 337 -15.21 -13.53 -0.13
CA ILE A 337 -14.14 -14.39 0.41
C ILE A 337 -14.52 -15.87 0.31
N LYS A 338 -15.75 -16.22 0.72
CA LYS A 338 -16.24 -17.60 0.66
C LYS A 338 -16.35 -18.09 -0.79
N THR A 339 -16.92 -17.29 -1.67
CA THR A 339 -17.06 -17.59 -3.11
C THR A 339 -15.71 -17.77 -3.80
N LEU A 340 -14.71 -16.99 -3.41
CA LEU A 340 -13.36 -17.08 -3.92
C LEU A 340 -12.60 -18.32 -3.38
N SER A 341 -12.93 -18.78 -2.18
CA SER A 341 -12.29 -19.93 -1.52
C SER A 341 -12.78 -21.29 -2.01
N THR A 342 -13.97 -21.35 -2.63
CA THR A 342 -14.54 -22.56 -3.26
C THR A 342 -14.04 -22.68 -4.70
#